data_AF-A0AAU3VB27-F1
#
_entry.id   AF-A0AAU3VB27-F1
#
_cell.length_a   1.000
_cell.length_b   1.000
_cell.length_c   1.000
_cell.angle_alpha   90.00
_cell.angle_beta   90.00
_cell.angle_gamma   90.00
#
_symmetry.space_group_name_H-M   'P 1'
#
loop_
_entity.id
_entity.type
_entity.pdbx_description
1 polymer ?
#
loop_
_entity_poly.entity_id
_entity_poly.type
_entity_poly.pdbx_seq_one_letter_code
_entity_poly.pdbx_strand_id
1 'polypeptide(L)' 'MSNGMQSAMRSRILRGVLTLVGSYMVAAIFVPVGLALLPDATQASFSDAEVGWLVFLIGTAISALVFWATRPRER' A
#
# COMPACT_ATOMS: atom_id res chain seq x y z
N MET A 1 -31.63 -3.50 -16.86
CA MET A 1 -30.22 -3.88 -17.12
C MET A 1 -29.18 -3.01 -16.40
N SER A 2 -29.55 -2.14 -15.44
CA SER A 2 -28.60 -1.26 -14.72
C SER A 2 -27.95 -1.86 -13.46
N ASN A 3 -28.63 -2.79 -12.77
CA ASN A 3 -28.18 -3.29 -11.46
C ASN A 3 -26.88 -4.12 -11.50
N GLY A 4 -26.65 -4.89 -12.58
CA GLY A 4 -25.44 -5.71 -12.73
C GLY A 4 -24.17 -4.92 -13.06
N MET A 5 -24.30 -3.77 -13.73
CA MET A 5 -23.16 -2.91 -14.06
C MET A 5 -22.72 -2.07 -12.85
N GLN A 6 -23.68 -1.66 -12.02
CA GLN A 6 -23.42 -0.93 -10.78
C GLN A 6 -22.74 -1.81 -9.71
N SER A 7 -23.12 -3.09 -9.60
CA SER A 7 -22.49 -4.04 -8.67
C SER A 7 -21.04 -4.39 -9.05
N ALA A 8 -20.76 -4.54 -10.35
CA ALA A 8 -19.40 -4.78 -10.87
C ALA A 8 -18.48 -3.57 -10.65
N MET A 9 -19.00 -2.34 -10.79
CA MET A 9 -18.24 -1.13 -10.51
C MET A 9 -17.94 -0.98 -9.01
N ARG A 10 -18.92 -1.28 -8.16
CA ARG A 10 -18.77 -1.29 -6.69
C ARG A 10 -17.71 -2.30 -6.23
N SER A 11 -17.68 -3.49 -6.83
CA SER A 11 -16.71 -4.52 -6.45
C SER A 11 -15.27 -4.14 -6.83
N ARG A 12 -15.07 -3.45 -7.97
CA ARG A 12 -13.77 -2.93 -8.39
C ARG A 12 -13.26 -1.83 -7.45
N ILE A 13 -14.12 -0.89 -7.08
CA ILE A 13 -13.77 0.18 -6.14
C ILE A 13 -13.45 -0.41 -4.77
N LEU A 14 -14.28 -1.33 -4.26
CA LEU A 14 -14.03 -1.99 -2.98
C LEU A 14 -12.71 -2.75 -2.97
N ARG A 15 -12.40 -3.49 -4.04
CA ARG A 15 -11.10 -4.15 -4.20
C ARG A 15 -9.96 -3.14 -4.20
N GLY A 16 -10.09 -2.03 -4.93
CA GLY A 16 -9.07 -0.99 -4.95
C GLY A 16 -8.82 -0.36 -3.58
N VAL A 17 -9.88 -0.04 -2.84
CA VAL A 17 -9.79 0.49 -1.48
C VAL A 17 -9.15 -0.54 -0.53
N LEU A 18 -9.58 -1.81 -0.60
CA LEU A 18 -9.00 -2.89 0.21
C LEU A 18 -7.51 -3.10 -0.10
N THR A 19 -7.12 -3.05 -1.37
CA THR A 19 -5.72 -3.15 -1.79
C THR A 19 -4.92 -1.97 -1.25
N LEU A 20 -5.44 -0.75 -1.32
CA LEU A 20 -4.76 0.44 -0.80
C LEU A 20 -4.57 0.34 0.72
N VAL A 21 -5.63 0.03 1.46
CA VAL A 21 -5.60 -0.13 2.93
C VAL A 21 -4.66 -1.28 3.32
N GLY A 22 -4.76 -2.42 2.65
CA GLY A 22 -3.88 -3.57 2.89
C GLY A 22 -2.42 -3.23 2.65
N SER A 23 -2.10 -2.52 1.56
CA SER A 23 -0.74 -2.11 1.24
C SER A 23 -0.18 -1.11 2.26
N TYR A 24 -1.00 -0.17 2.72
CA TYR A 24 -0.63 0.75 3.79
C TYR A 24 -0.37 0.02 5.10
N MET A 25 -1.22 -0.94 5.49
CA MET A 25 -1.02 -1.75 6.71
C MET A 25 0.26 -2.57 6.64
N VAL A 26 0.58 -3.17 5.49
CA VAL A 26 1.85 -3.86 5.28
C VAL A 26 3.02 -2.89 5.49
N ALA A 27 2.99 -1.72 4.86
CA ALA A 27 4.05 -0.73 5.03
C ALA A 27 4.17 -0.25 6.49
N ALA A 28 3.04 -0.02 7.17
CA ALA A 28 3.02 0.43 8.56
C ALA A 28 3.64 -0.58 9.54
N ILE A 29 3.64 -1.88 9.20
CA ILE A 29 4.28 -2.93 10.00
C ILE A 29 5.75 -3.06 9.61
N PHE A 30 6.04 -3.17 8.31
CA PHE A 30 7.39 -3.51 7.84
C PHE A 30 8.37 -2.33 7.90
N VAL A 31 7.92 -1.09 7.75
CA VAL A 31 8.81 0.08 7.81
C VAL A 31 9.41 0.26 9.20
N PRO A 32 8.63 0.30 10.30
CA PRO A 32 9.20 0.39 11.64
C PRO A 32 10.09 -0.82 11.99
N VAL A 33 9.68 -2.03 11.58
CA VAL A 33 10.48 -3.25 11.79
C VAL A 33 11.81 -3.16 11.03
N GLY A 34 11.80 -2.70 9.78
CA GLY A 34 13.01 -2.53 8.98
C GLY A 34 13.93 -1.44 9.54
N LEU A 35 13.38 -0.34 10.03
CA LEU A 35 14.14 0.71 10.70
C LEU A 35 14.78 0.20 11.99
N ALA A 36 14.07 -0.62 12.78
CA ALA A 36 14.59 -1.22 14.00
C ALA A 36 15.78 -2.19 13.78
N LEU A 37 16.00 -2.65 12.54
CA LEU A 37 17.15 -3.48 12.17
C LEU A 37 18.39 -2.65 11.79
N LEU A 38 18.25 -1.34 11.61
CA LEU A 38 19.37 -0.44 11.31
C LEU A 38 20.14 -0.08 12.58
N PRO A 39 21.41 0.35 12.47
CA PRO A 39 22.16 0.84 13.63
C PRO A 39 21.46 2.00 14.34
N ASP A 40 21.58 2.07 15.67
CA ASP A 40 20.90 3.07 16.52
C ASP A 40 21.14 4.52 16.08
N ALA A 41 22.34 4.84 15.58
CA ALA A 41 22.68 6.15 15.06
C ALA A 41 21.81 6.55 13.85
N THR A 42 21.45 5.58 13.01
CA THR A 42 20.56 5.78 11.85
C THR A 42 19.10 5.87 12.30
N GLN A 43 18.69 5.08 13.30
CA GLN A 43 17.32 5.15 13.85
C GLN A 43 17.04 6.53 14.47
N ALA A 44 17.99 7.06 15.25
CA ALA A 44 17.88 8.38 15.87
C ALA A 44 17.88 9.54 14.87
N SER A 45 18.26 9.28 13.61
CA SER A 45 18.24 10.29 12.54
C SER A 45 16.86 10.44 11.89
N PHE A 46 15.94 9.50 12.10
CA PHE A 46 14.58 9.58 11.56
C PHE A 46 13.62 10.19 12.58
N SER A 47 12.94 11.24 12.16
CA SER A 47 11.77 11.77 12.86
C SER A 47 10.53 10.93 12.60
N ASP A 48 9.55 10.96 13.52
CA ASP A 48 8.26 10.28 13.35
C ASP A 48 7.55 10.69 12.05
N ALA A 49 7.73 11.95 11.62
CA ALA A 49 7.19 12.45 10.37
C ALA A 49 7.81 11.75 9.14
N GLU A 50 9.12 11.56 9.13
CA GLU A 50 9.83 10.87 8.05
C GLU A 50 9.46 9.38 7.99
N VAL A 51 9.30 8.73 9.14
CA VAL A 51 8.78 7.36 9.21
C VAL A 51 7.37 7.29 8.64
N GLY A 52 6.50 8.24 8.95
CA GLY A 52 5.16 8.36 8.37
C GLY A 52 5.18 8.50 6.84
N TRP A 53 6.08 9.33 6.30
CA TRP A 53 6.26 9.46 4.86
C TRP A 53 6.79 8.17 4.21
N LEU A 54 7.74 7.47 4.85
CA LEU A 54 8.23 6.18 4.37
C LEU A 54 7.12 5.14 4.30
N VAL A 55 6.30 5.03 5.34
CA VAL A 55 5.13 4.16 5.36
C VAL A 55 4.17 4.50 4.21
N PHE A 56 3.89 5.79 4.01
CA PHE A 56 2.99 6.23 2.95
C PHE A 56 3.53 5.91 1.54
N LEU A 57 4.80 6.20 1.28
CA LEU A 57 5.45 5.96 0.00
C LEU A 57 5.53 4.46 -0.32
N ILE A 58 5.95 3.66 0.66
CA ILE A 58 6.07 2.20 0.49
C ILE A 58 4.69 1.57 0.32
N GLY A 59 3.70 1.99 1.12
CA GLY A 59 2.32 1.52 0.99
C GLY A 59 1.73 1.84 -0.39
N THR A 60 2.00 3.04 -0.90
CA THR A 60 1.58 3.46 -2.25
C THR A 60 2.30 2.67 -3.34
N ALA A 61 3.60 2.44 -3.22
CA ALA A 61 4.38 1.65 -4.16
C ALA A 61 3.90 0.19 -4.24
N ILE A 62 3.63 -0.44 -3.09
CA ILE A 62 3.07 -1.80 -3.02
C ILE A 62 1.69 -1.83 -3.69
N SER A 63 0.83 -0.85 -3.40
CA SER A 63 -0.50 -0.77 -4.03
C SER A 63 -0.39 -0.67 -5.55
N ALA A 64 0.49 0.22 -6.05
CA ALA A 64 0.74 0.38 -7.48
C ALA A 64 1.24 -0.91 -8.13
N LEU A 65 2.15 -1.64 -7.47
CA LEU A 65 2.65 -2.94 -7.93
C LEU A 65 1.54 -3.99 -8.00
N VAL A 66 0.68 -4.08 -6.97
CA VAL A 66 -0.48 -4.99 -6.97
C VAL A 66 -1.44 -4.63 -8.10
N PHE A 67 -1.72 -3.35 -8.30
CA PHE A 67 -2.55 -2.89 -9.41
C PHE A 67 -1.95 -3.24 -10.77
N TRP A 68 -0.63 -3.12 -10.94
CA TRP A 68 0.06 -3.47 -12.17
C TRP A 68 0.03 -4.98 -12.43
N ALA A 69 0.32 -5.79 -11.40
CA ALA A 69 0.32 -7.25 -11.48
C ALA A 69 -1.06 -7.85 -11.74
N THR A 70 -2.13 -7.18 -11.28
CA THR A 70 -3.51 -7.62 -11.46
C THR A 70 -4.16 -7.10 -12.74
N ARG A 71 -3.46 -6.27 -13.54
CA ARG A 71 -3.95 -5.93 -14.88
C ARG A 71 -4.01 -7.20 -15.74
N PRO A 72 -5.11 -7.47 -16.45
CA PRO A 72 -5.14 -8.55 -17.41
C PRO A 72 -4.02 -8.30 -18.42
N ARG A 73 -3.06 -9.23 -18.50
CA ARG A 73 -2.10 -9.28 -19.60
C ARG A 73 -2.93 -9.50 -20.86
N GLU A 74 -3.17 -8.43 -21.62
CA GLU A 74 -3.66 -8.55 -22.99
C GLU A 74 -2.67 -9.47 -23.73
N ARG A 75 -3.13 -10.67 -24.05
CA ARG A 75 -2.50 -11.63 -24.95
C ARG A 75 -3.46 -11.85 -26.10
#